data_AF-A0A6P0X4X6-F1
#
_entry.id   AF-A0A6P0X4X6-F1
#
_cell.length_a   1.000
_cell.length_b   1.000
_cell.length_c   1.000
_cell.angle_alpha   90.00
_cell.angle_beta   90.00
_cell.angle_gamma   90.00
#
_symmetry.space_group_name_H-M   'P 1'
#
loop_
_entity.id
_entity.type
_entity.pdbx_description
1 polymer ?
#
loop_
_entity_poly.entity_id
_entity_poly.type
_entity_poly.pdbx_seq_one_letter_code
_entity_poly.pdbx_strand_id
1 'polypeptide(L)'
;MILTPELLNYLRTQFLLYQVPWIAEVDILLSDLCNPVGYEQYEMKQSVRSYLLLEMEQELGNRQIQKVASRLISYIRHLAHTNPYISVQELEAQQWAAMVYLEEHRTQTEEEIAVALQALVNRGKNGRAELARLQRLIEEFRPQLSQYDSLIQFAQSLGSWLKGQIPPNGS
;
A
#
# COMPACT_ATOMS: atom_id res chain seq x y z
N MET A 1 -2.11 2.87 4.01
CA MET A 1 -0.94 3.49 3.33
C MET A 1 -0.77 4.90 3.90
N ILE A 2 0.46 5.32 4.21
CA ILE A 2 0.71 6.60 4.90
C ILE A 2 0.88 7.75 3.90
N LEU A 3 0.18 8.84 4.15
CA LEU A 3 0.35 10.13 3.51
C LEU A 3 1.14 11.04 4.44
N THR A 4 2.09 11.78 3.88
CA THR A 4 2.78 12.87 4.57
C THR A 4 2.58 14.17 3.76
N PRO A 5 2.70 15.35 4.40
CA PRO A 5 2.68 16.63 3.69
C PRO A 5 3.68 16.67 2.53
N GLU A 6 4.90 16.15 2.74
CA GLU A 6 5.94 16.11 1.72
C GLU A 6 5.56 15.23 0.53
N LEU A 7 4.90 14.10 0.77
CA LEU A 7 4.43 13.21 -0.29
C LEU A 7 3.35 13.90 -1.14
N LEU A 8 2.36 14.53 -0.50
CA LEU A 8 1.31 15.25 -1.24
C LEU A 8 1.88 16.45 -2.00
N ASN A 9 2.83 17.17 -1.39
CA ASN A 9 3.54 18.25 -2.06
C ASN A 9 4.31 17.77 -3.29
N TYR A 10 5.01 16.64 -3.16
CA TYR A 10 5.70 16.00 -4.28
C TYR A 10 4.71 15.64 -5.40
N LEU A 11 3.62 14.93 -5.08
CA LEU A 11 2.61 14.53 -6.07
C LEU A 11 1.97 15.73 -6.76
N ARG A 12 1.58 16.77 -6.00
CA ARG A 12 1.03 18.00 -6.58
C ARG A 12 2.03 18.66 -7.51
N THR A 13 3.27 18.83 -7.06
CA THR A 13 4.31 19.52 -7.84
C THR A 13 4.68 18.76 -9.11
N GLN A 14 4.68 17.42 -9.08
CA GLN A 14 5.02 16.60 -10.24
C GLN A 14 3.90 16.47 -11.26
N PHE A 15 2.64 16.44 -10.82
CA PHE A 15 1.52 16.06 -11.69
C PHE A 15 0.44 17.12 -11.86
N LEU A 16 0.27 18.00 -10.87
CA LEU A 16 -0.86 18.94 -10.77
C LEU A 16 -0.40 20.39 -10.58
N LEU A 17 0.85 20.69 -10.95
CA LEU A 17 1.40 22.03 -10.84
C LEU A 17 0.53 23.00 -11.66
N TYR A 18 0.07 24.07 -11.01
CA TYR A 18 -0.87 25.06 -11.54
C TYR A 18 -2.32 24.59 -11.78
N GLN A 19 -2.62 23.30 -11.57
CA GLN A 19 -3.98 22.76 -11.71
C GLN A 19 -4.76 22.79 -10.39
N VAL A 20 -4.05 22.63 -9.28
CA VAL A 20 -4.64 22.69 -7.93
C VAL A 20 -3.85 23.66 -7.03
N PRO A 21 -4.54 24.42 -6.16
CA PRO A 21 -3.87 25.33 -5.24
C PRO A 21 -3.08 24.56 -4.18
N TRP A 22 -2.08 25.20 -3.59
CA TRP A 22 -1.24 24.58 -2.55
C TRP A 22 -2.06 24.16 -1.31
N ILE A 23 -3.15 24.87 -1.01
CA ILE A 23 -4.06 24.56 0.11
C ILE A 23 -4.72 23.19 -0.05
N ALA A 24 -4.84 22.66 -1.26
CA ALA A 24 -5.46 21.35 -1.52
C ALA A 24 -4.73 20.20 -0.80
N GLU A 25 -3.42 20.34 -0.56
CA GLU A 25 -2.65 19.38 0.24
C GLU A 25 -3.21 19.31 1.67
N VAL A 26 -3.42 20.46 2.29
CA VAL A 26 -3.92 20.60 3.66
C VAL A 26 -5.39 20.18 3.74
N ASP A 27 -6.20 20.58 2.77
CA ASP A 27 -7.62 20.22 2.70
C ASP A 27 -7.79 18.69 2.69
N ILE A 28 -6.96 17.97 1.92
CA ILE A 28 -6.99 16.50 1.90
C ILE A 28 -6.59 15.91 3.26
N LEU A 29 -5.49 16.37 3.85
CA LEU A 29 -4.97 15.80 5.11
C LEU A 29 -5.88 16.06 6.30
N LEU A 30 -6.54 17.22 6.33
CA LEU A 30 -7.42 17.63 7.42
C LEU A 30 -8.89 17.28 7.18
N SER A 31 -9.25 16.77 6.01
CA SER A 31 -10.60 16.24 5.74
C SER A 31 -10.87 14.94 6.48
N ASP A 32 -12.16 14.60 6.61
CA ASP A 32 -12.61 13.30 7.13
C ASP A 32 -12.22 12.09 6.25
N LEU A 33 -11.50 12.30 5.14
CA LEU A 33 -10.96 11.23 4.30
C LEU A 33 -9.70 10.61 4.91
N CYS A 34 -9.00 11.37 5.75
CA CYS A 34 -7.74 11.00 6.36
C CYS A 34 -7.86 10.97 7.89
N ASN A 35 -7.14 10.06 8.54
CA ASN A 35 -6.98 10.05 9.99
C ASN A 35 -5.50 10.30 10.33
N PRO A 36 -5.17 11.15 11.31
CA PRO A 36 -3.82 11.25 11.82
C PRO A 36 -3.43 9.95 12.53
N VAL A 37 -2.28 9.39 12.17
CA VAL A 37 -1.77 8.11 12.72
C VAL A 37 -0.38 8.24 13.36
N GLY A 38 0.26 9.41 13.22
CA GLY A 38 1.57 9.68 13.78
C GLY A 38 2.00 11.13 13.57
N TYR A 39 3.27 11.44 13.88
CA TYR A 39 3.84 12.75 13.62
C TYR A 39 3.92 13.01 12.11
N GLU A 40 3.13 13.97 11.62
CA GLU A 40 3.03 14.31 10.19
C GLU A 40 2.65 13.12 9.29
N GLN A 41 1.94 12.14 9.86
CA GLN A 41 1.52 10.92 9.17
C GLN A 41 0.01 10.77 9.23
N TYR A 42 -0.57 10.52 8.07
CA TYR A 42 -2.00 10.42 7.88
C TYR A 42 -2.32 9.13 7.12
N GLU A 43 -3.43 8.48 7.46
CA GLU A 43 -3.92 7.34 6.71
C GLU A 43 -5.27 7.68 6.07
N MET A 44 -5.32 7.58 4.74
CA MET A 44 -6.58 7.68 4.01
C MET A 44 -7.42 6.42 4.25
N LYS A 45 -8.72 6.60 4.48
CA LYS A 45 -9.68 5.49 4.60
C LYS A 45 -9.56 4.56 3.39
N GLN A 46 -9.42 3.25 3.63
CA GLN A 46 -9.19 2.25 2.57
C GLN A 46 -10.25 2.31 1.47
N SER A 47 -11.54 2.42 1.82
CA SER A 47 -12.64 2.52 0.85
C SER A 47 -12.53 3.76 -0.04
N VAL A 48 -12.11 4.89 0.52
CA VAL A 48 -11.88 6.13 -0.23
C VAL A 48 -10.73 5.95 -1.19
N ARG A 49 -9.59 5.41 -0.73
CA ARG A 49 -8.43 5.16 -1.59
C ARG A 49 -8.77 4.24 -2.76
N SER A 50 -9.44 3.11 -2.49
CA SER A 50 -9.85 2.17 -3.53
C SER A 50 -10.77 2.82 -4.56
N TYR A 51 -11.72 3.65 -4.12
CA TYR A 51 -12.58 4.41 -5.00
C TYR A 51 -11.79 5.41 -5.87
N LEU A 52 -10.93 6.23 -5.26
CA LEU A 52 -10.14 7.23 -5.99
C LEU A 52 -9.18 6.62 -7.01
N LEU A 53 -8.60 5.46 -6.72
CA LEU A 53 -7.72 4.75 -7.66
C LEU A 53 -8.52 4.18 -8.85
N LEU A 54 -9.72 3.66 -8.60
CA LEU A 54 -10.61 3.19 -9.67
C LEU A 54 -11.02 4.35 -10.60
N GLU A 55 -11.44 5.48 -10.02
CA GLU A 55 -11.79 6.68 -10.79
C GLU A 55 -10.57 7.20 -11.58
N MET A 56 -9.39 7.23 -10.96
CA MET A 56 -8.15 7.62 -11.64
C MET A 56 -7.83 6.70 -12.83
N GLU A 57 -8.08 5.39 -12.72
CA GLU A 57 -7.87 4.45 -13.82
C GLU A 57 -8.85 4.70 -14.97
N GLN A 58 -10.11 4.99 -14.65
CA GLN A 58 -11.15 5.27 -15.63
C GLN A 58 -10.92 6.60 -16.36
N GLU A 59 -10.56 7.65 -15.63
CA GLU A 59 -10.42 9.00 -16.17
C GLU A 59 -9.07 9.25 -16.85
N LEU A 60 -7.97 8.76 -16.26
CA LEU A 60 -6.61 9.05 -16.73
C LEU A 60 -5.96 7.88 -17.49
N GLY A 61 -6.53 6.68 -17.36
CA GLY A 61 -6.01 5.46 -17.96
C GLY A 61 -4.79 4.88 -17.24
N ASN A 62 -4.53 3.60 -17.50
CA ASN A 62 -3.45 2.83 -16.88
C ASN A 62 -2.05 3.44 -17.08
N ARG A 63 -1.79 4.08 -18.23
CA ARG A 63 -0.48 4.70 -18.49
C ARG A 63 -0.16 5.82 -17.51
N GLN A 64 -1.16 6.59 -17.08
CA GLN A 64 -0.94 7.68 -16.13
C GLN A 64 -0.72 7.12 -14.72
N ILE A 65 -1.45 6.07 -14.34
CA ILE A 65 -1.22 5.35 -13.07
C ILE A 65 0.20 4.80 -13.00
N GLN A 66 0.70 4.16 -14.06
CA GLN A 66 2.07 3.66 -14.14
C GLN A 66 3.13 4.77 -13.98
N LYS A 67 2.89 5.95 -14.56
CA LYS A 67 3.77 7.11 -14.35
C LYS A 67 3.78 7.57 -12.89
N VAL A 68 2.62 7.61 -12.24
CA VAL A 68 2.55 7.97 -10.81
C VAL A 68 3.26 6.92 -9.96
N ALA A 69 2.98 5.63 -10.20
CA ALA A 69 3.60 4.50 -9.49
C ALA A 69 5.14 4.52 -9.58
N SER A 70 5.69 4.65 -10.80
CA SER A 70 7.15 4.72 -10.99
C SER A 70 7.80 5.89 -10.25
N ARG A 71 7.18 7.08 -10.25
CA ARG A 71 7.67 8.23 -9.49
C ARG A 71 7.56 8.02 -7.98
N LEU A 72 6.47 7.41 -7.53
CA LEU A 72 6.24 7.10 -6.13
C LEU A 72 7.30 6.12 -5.59
N ILE A 73 7.70 5.11 -6.36
CA ILE A 73 8.79 4.19 -5.97
C ILE A 73 10.10 4.96 -5.76
N SER A 74 10.47 5.86 -6.68
CA SER A 74 11.67 6.70 -6.51
C SER A 74 11.60 7.55 -5.25
N TYR A 75 10.42 8.09 -4.94
CA TYR A 75 10.22 8.94 -3.77
C TYR A 75 10.25 8.15 -2.45
N ILE A 76 9.64 6.95 -2.40
CA ILE A 76 9.69 6.07 -1.22
C ILE A 76 11.14 5.69 -0.89
N ARG A 77 11.97 5.40 -1.90
CA ARG A 77 13.41 5.16 -1.70
C ARG A 77 14.11 6.38 -1.11
N HIS A 78 13.73 7.59 -1.50
CA HIS A 78 14.26 8.80 -0.91
C HIS A 78 13.83 8.94 0.56
N LEU A 79 12.53 8.76 0.86
CA LEU A 79 11.99 8.80 2.22
C LEU A 79 12.67 7.82 3.18
N ALA A 80 13.01 6.61 2.70
CA ALA A 80 13.72 5.62 3.49
C ALA A 80 15.07 6.12 4.05
N HIS A 81 15.67 7.14 3.44
CA HIS A 81 16.93 7.73 3.88
C HIS A 81 16.75 9.03 4.66
N THR A 82 15.61 9.71 4.52
CA THR A 82 15.43 11.09 4.99
C THR A 82 14.37 11.25 6.07
N ASN A 83 13.43 10.32 6.21
CA ASN A 83 12.37 10.41 7.20
C ASN A 83 12.51 9.32 8.28
N PRO A 84 12.98 9.67 9.49
CA PRO A 84 13.15 8.69 10.58
C PRO A 84 11.85 8.25 11.24
N TYR A 85 10.73 8.91 10.94
CA TYR A 85 9.43 8.64 11.58
C TYR A 85 8.62 7.57 10.86
N ILE A 86 8.96 7.24 9.61
CA ILE A 86 8.31 6.17 8.85
C ILE A 86 9.05 4.86 9.11
N SER A 87 8.32 3.83 9.52
CA SER A 87 8.89 2.49 9.74
C SER A 87 9.25 1.80 8.42
N VAL A 88 10.18 0.84 8.50
CA VAL A 88 10.58 0.02 7.34
C VAL A 88 9.38 -0.74 6.76
N GLN A 89 8.50 -1.25 7.62
CA GLN A 89 7.30 -2.00 7.22
C GLN A 89 6.30 -1.12 6.47
N GLU A 90 6.18 0.15 6.86
CA GLU A 90 5.34 1.11 6.16
C GLU A 90 5.92 1.45 4.79
N LEU A 91 7.22 1.72 4.70
CA LEU A 91 7.91 2.00 3.43
C LEU A 91 7.79 0.82 2.46
N GLU A 92 8.01 -0.41 2.94
CA GLU A 92 7.85 -1.65 2.18
C GLU A 92 6.42 -1.80 1.64
N ALA A 93 5.42 -1.57 2.49
CA ALA A 93 4.02 -1.61 2.10
C ALA A 93 3.68 -0.60 0.99
N GLN A 94 4.20 0.62 1.09
CA GLN A 94 4.00 1.64 0.06
C GLN A 94 4.71 1.27 -1.25
N GLN A 95 5.90 0.70 -1.14
CA GLN A 95 6.69 0.29 -2.30
C GLN A 95 5.95 -0.81 -3.07
N TRP A 96 5.46 -1.84 -2.39
CA TRP A 96 4.61 -2.86 -3.01
C TRP A 96 3.34 -2.27 -3.61
N ALA A 97 2.68 -1.33 -2.91
CA ALA A 97 1.48 -0.66 -3.41
C ALA A 97 1.70 0.08 -4.74
N ALA A 98 2.91 0.58 -4.98
CA ALA A 98 3.27 1.20 -6.24
C ALA A 98 3.71 0.16 -7.28
N MET A 99 4.52 -0.82 -6.88
CA MET A 99 5.06 -1.83 -7.78
C MET A 99 3.99 -2.72 -8.43
N VAL A 100 2.87 -3.01 -7.76
CA VAL A 100 1.78 -3.83 -8.36
C VAL A 100 1.19 -3.21 -9.64
N TYR A 101 1.34 -1.89 -9.83
CA TYR A 101 0.88 -1.20 -11.04
C TYR A 101 1.87 -1.26 -12.21
N LEU A 102 3.10 -1.71 -11.98
CA LEU A 102 4.16 -1.80 -12.99
C LEU A 102 4.42 -3.27 -13.35
N GLU A 103 4.16 -3.64 -14.60
CA GLU A 103 4.24 -5.04 -15.06
C GLU A 103 5.60 -5.68 -14.77
N GLU A 104 6.68 -4.93 -14.97
CA GLU A 104 8.05 -5.36 -14.74
C GLU A 104 8.37 -5.66 -13.26
N HIS A 105 7.57 -5.13 -12.33
CA HIS A 105 7.78 -5.29 -10.89
C HIS A 105 6.76 -6.23 -10.23
N ARG A 106 5.74 -6.71 -10.95
CA ARG A 106 4.68 -7.53 -10.34
C ARG A 106 5.20 -8.85 -9.77
N THR A 107 5.99 -9.60 -10.53
CA THR A 107 6.57 -10.88 -10.06
C THR A 107 7.48 -10.67 -8.86
N GLN A 108 8.33 -9.64 -8.90
CA GLN A 108 9.18 -9.26 -7.76
C GLN A 108 8.33 -8.93 -6.51
N THR A 109 7.24 -8.17 -6.70
CA THR A 109 6.35 -7.80 -5.60
C THR A 109 5.70 -9.03 -4.99
N GLU A 110 5.28 -9.98 -5.81
CA GLU A 110 4.73 -11.25 -5.32
C GLU A 110 5.75 -12.01 -4.46
N GLU A 111 6.98 -12.18 -4.96
CA GLU A 111 8.04 -12.89 -4.25
C GLU A 111 8.37 -12.22 -2.91
N GLU A 112 8.50 -10.90 -2.89
CA GLU A 112 8.78 -10.14 -1.66
C GLU A 112 7.65 -10.29 -0.63
N ILE A 113 6.38 -10.16 -1.06
CA ILE A 113 5.22 -10.36 -0.20
C ILE A 113 5.17 -11.79 0.35
N ALA A 114 5.42 -12.79 -0.50
CA ALA A 114 5.42 -14.20 -0.09
C ALA A 114 6.51 -14.51 0.95
N VAL A 115 7.72 -13.98 0.74
CA VAL A 115 8.84 -14.13 1.69
C VAL A 115 8.50 -13.47 3.03
N ALA A 116 7.96 -12.25 3.01
CA ALA A 116 7.56 -11.54 4.23
C ALA A 116 6.50 -12.31 5.02
N LEU A 117 5.50 -12.88 4.32
CA LEU A 117 4.47 -13.71 4.93
C LEU A 117 5.04 -14.98 5.56
N GLN A 118 5.89 -15.72 4.85
CA GLN A 118 6.51 -16.94 5.37
C GLN A 118 7.33 -16.67 6.63
N ALA A 119 8.10 -15.56 6.64
CA ALA A 119 8.88 -15.16 7.80
C ALA A 119 8.02 -14.89 9.04
N LEU A 120 6.80 -14.39 8.85
CA LEU A 120 5.87 -14.08 9.95
C LEU A 120 5.11 -15.30 10.45
N VAL A 121 4.72 -16.22 9.56
CA VAL A 121 4.16 -17.51 9.95
C VAL A 121 5.13 -18.26 10.85
N ASN A 122 6.43 -18.25 10.50
CA ASN A 122 7.48 -18.89 11.31
C ASN A 122 7.65 -18.26 12.71
N ARG A 123 7.19 -17.01 12.91
CA ARG A 123 7.21 -16.31 14.22
C ARG A 123 5.99 -16.61 15.10
N GLY A 124 5.01 -17.37 14.61
CA GLY A 124 3.83 -17.79 15.36
C GLY A 124 3.03 -16.62 15.93
N LYS A 125 2.69 -16.67 17.23
CA LYS A 125 1.86 -15.63 17.89
C LYS A 125 2.46 -14.22 17.82
N ASN A 126 3.79 -14.11 17.77
CA ASN A 126 4.49 -12.82 17.70
C ASN A 126 4.39 -12.17 16.31
N GLY A 127 3.96 -12.91 15.28
CA GLY A 127 3.73 -12.40 13.93
C GLY A 127 2.28 -12.01 13.64
N ARG A 128 1.33 -12.26 14.56
CA ARG A 128 -0.11 -12.23 14.25
C ARG A 128 -0.63 -10.85 13.81
N ALA A 129 -0.18 -9.78 14.47
CA ALA A 129 -0.59 -8.41 14.11
C ALA A 129 -0.07 -8.03 12.72
N GLU A 130 1.17 -8.42 12.41
CA GLU A 130 1.80 -8.14 11.14
C GLU A 130 1.23 -9.01 10.01
N LEU A 131 0.86 -10.27 10.30
CA LEU A 131 0.09 -11.10 9.38
C LEU A 131 -1.26 -10.47 9.02
N ALA A 132 -1.98 -9.91 10.00
CA ALA A 132 -3.23 -9.20 9.74
C ALA A 132 -3.02 -7.92 8.92
N ARG A 133 -1.87 -7.25 9.07
CA ARG A 133 -1.49 -6.09 8.25
C ARG A 133 -1.24 -6.50 6.80
N LEU A 134 -0.43 -7.54 6.57
CA LEU A 134 -0.13 -8.04 5.21
C LEU A 134 -1.37 -8.61 4.53
N GLN A 135 -2.25 -9.30 5.26
CA GLN A 135 -3.52 -9.76 4.71
C GLN A 135 -4.36 -8.60 4.16
N ARG A 136 -4.49 -7.50 4.92
CA ARG A 136 -5.21 -6.30 4.45
C ARG A 136 -4.60 -5.71 3.18
N LEU A 137 -3.26 -5.70 3.11
CA LEU A 137 -2.51 -5.21 1.97
C LEU A 137 -2.73 -6.08 0.71
N ILE A 138 -2.74 -7.41 0.86
CA ILE A 138 -3.02 -8.32 -0.27
C ILE A 138 -4.46 -8.16 -0.77
N GLU A 139 -5.43 -8.05 0.14
CA GLU A 139 -6.83 -7.78 -0.25
C GLU A 139 -6.98 -6.42 -0.95
N GLU A 140 -6.22 -5.41 -0.52
CA GLU A 140 -6.21 -4.09 -1.16
C GLU A 140 -5.64 -4.14 -2.58
N PHE A 141 -4.63 -4.97 -2.83
CA PHE A 141 -3.99 -5.11 -4.14
C PHE A 141 -4.66 -6.15 -5.04
N ARG A 142 -5.72 -6.81 -4.57
CA ARG A 142 -6.38 -7.92 -5.26
C ARG A 142 -6.74 -7.62 -6.73
N PRO A 143 -7.21 -6.42 -7.12
CA PRO A 143 -7.49 -6.13 -8.53
C PRO A 143 -6.22 -6.16 -9.41
N GLN A 144 -5.08 -5.72 -8.88
CA GLN A 144 -3.80 -5.70 -9.60
C GLN A 144 -3.05 -7.04 -9.50
N LEU A 145 -3.33 -7.81 -8.44
CA LEU A 145 -2.75 -9.13 -8.20
C LEU A 145 -3.63 -10.28 -8.72
N SER A 146 -4.70 -10.00 -9.47
CA SER A 146 -5.68 -11.01 -9.90
C SER A 146 -5.13 -12.12 -10.79
N GLN A 147 -3.90 -11.97 -11.29
CA GLN A 147 -3.18 -12.98 -12.07
C GLN A 147 -2.38 -13.96 -11.18
N TYR A 148 -2.32 -13.70 -9.87
CA TYR A 148 -1.51 -14.44 -8.89
C TYR A 148 -2.42 -15.18 -7.90
N ASP A 149 -3.02 -16.27 -8.38
CA ASP A 149 -3.97 -17.09 -7.61
C ASP A 149 -3.38 -17.62 -6.29
N SER A 150 -2.07 -17.90 -6.27
CA SER A 150 -1.30 -18.35 -5.11
C SER A 150 -1.38 -17.41 -3.91
N LEU A 151 -1.10 -16.12 -4.13
CA LEU A 151 -1.11 -15.08 -3.09
C LEU A 151 -2.52 -14.81 -2.56
N ILE A 152 -3.50 -14.80 -3.45
CA ILE A 152 -4.91 -14.59 -3.09
C ILE A 152 -5.42 -15.77 -2.26
N GLN A 153 -5.16 -17.00 -2.68
CA GLN A 153 -5.53 -18.21 -1.92
C GLN A 153 -4.84 -18.25 -0.55
N PHE A 154 -3.58 -17.83 -0.50
CA PHE A 154 -2.83 -17.75 0.74
C PHE A 154 -3.40 -16.71 1.71
N ALA A 155 -3.73 -15.50 1.25
CA ALA A 155 -4.37 -14.46 2.07
C ALA A 155 -5.74 -14.89 2.61
N GLN A 156 -6.54 -15.60 1.80
CA GLN A 156 -7.83 -16.16 2.24
C GLN A 156 -7.66 -17.25 3.30
N SER A 157 -6.69 -18.15 3.11
CA SER A 157 -6.36 -19.20 4.06
C SER A 157 -5.86 -18.62 5.39
N LEU A 158 -4.98 -17.62 5.34
CA LEU A 158 -4.53 -16.86 6.51
C LEU A 158 -5.67 -16.14 7.21
N GLY A 159 -6.57 -15.49 6.47
CA GLY A 159 -7.72 -14.81 7.05
C GLY A 159 -8.64 -15.75 7.83
N SER A 160 -8.82 -16.95 7.31
CA SER A 160 -9.59 -18.02 7.97
C SER A 160 -8.87 -18.53 9.22
N TRP A 161 -7.54 -18.74 9.14
CA TRP A 161 -6.70 -19.11 10.28
C TRP A 161 -6.70 -18.05 11.40
N LEU A 162 -6.55 -16.77 11.05
CA LEU A 162 -6.57 -15.64 11.99
C LEU A 162 -7.92 -15.47 12.68
N LYS A 163 -9.01 -15.85 12.03
CA LYS A 163 -10.37 -15.90 12.60
C LYS A 163 -10.63 -17.16 13.43
N GLY A 164 -9.65 -18.07 13.53
CA GLY A 164 -9.79 -19.35 14.24
C GLY A 164 -10.65 -20.37 13.51
N GLN A 165 -10.90 -20.19 12.22
CA GLN A 165 -11.76 -21.05 11.39
C GLN A 165 -10.99 -22.24 10.79
N ILE A 166 -9.65 -22.25 10.88
CA ILE A 166 -8.77 -23.34 10.46
C ILE A 166 -7.72 -23.56 11.57
N PRO A 167 -7.47 -24.80 12.06
CA PRO A 167 -6.44 -25.07 13.05
C PRO A 167 -5.02 -24.83 12.48
N PRO A 168 -3.99 -24.55 13.31
CA PRO A 168 -2.67 -24.15 12.83
C PRO A 168 -1.87 -25.21 12.08
N ASN A 169 -2.34 -26.44 11.98
CA ASN A 169 -1.71 -27.48 11.18
C ASN A 169 -2.83 -28.25 10.46
N GLY A 170 -2.82 -28.20 9.13
CA GLY A 170 -3.32 -29.33 8.35
C GLY A 170 -2.38 -30.51 8.63
N SER A 171 -2.99 -31.66 8.91
CA SER A 171 -2.33 -32.94 9.20
C SER A 171 -1.20 -33.29 8.26
#